data_AF-A0A970YEE5-F1
#
_entry.id   AF-A0A970YEE5-F1
#
_cell.length_a   1.000
_cell.length_b   1.000
_cell.length_c   1.000
_cell.angle_alpha   90.00
_cell.angle_beta   90.00
_cell.angle_gamma   90.00
#
_symmetry.space_group_name_H-M   'P 1'
#
loop_
_entity.id
_entity.type
_entity.pdbx_description
1 polymer ?
#
loop_
_entity_poly.entity_id
_entity_poly.type
_entity_poly.pdbx_seq_one_letter_code
_entity_poly.pdbx_strand_id
1 'polypeptide(L)' 'MNRARYDHSAAWLSDGRVLVVGGRSGEGLLDSVEFYGPATPRVCLPQVAVRH' A
#
# COMPACT_ATOMS: atom_id res chain seq x y z
N MET A 1 0.15 2.31 -10.03
CA MET A 1 -1.13 2.59 -10.73
C MET A 1 -0.90 2.68 -12.24
N ASN A 2 -0.56 1.55 -12.88
CA ASN A 2 -0.29 1.49 -14.34
C ASN A 2 -1.43 0.78 -15.11
N ARG A 3 -2.44 0.20 -14.44
CA ARG A 3 -3.53 -0.53 -15.10
C ARG A 3 -4.78 -0.59 -14.23
N ALA A 4 -5.94 -0.28 -14.80
CA ALA A 4 -7.22 -0.47 -14.12
C ALA A 4 -7.44 -1.97 -13.85
N ARG A 5 -7.74 -2.31 -12.58
CA ARG A 5 -7.96 -3.68 -12.11
C ARG A 5 -9.18 -3.78 -11.19
N TYR A 6 -9.89 -4.89 -11.27
CA TYR A 6 -11.05 -5.24 -10.43
C TYR A 6 -10.92 -6.69 -9.93
N ASP A 7 -11.78 -7.12 -8.99
CA ASP A 7 -11.72 -8.45 -8.34
C ASP A 7 -10.34 -8.82 -7.76
N HIS A 8 -9.57 -7.83 -7.29
CA HIS A 8 -8.28 -8.05 -6.65
C HIS A 8 -8.45 -8.31 -5.14
N SER A 9 -7.48 -8.97 -4.53
CA SER A 9 -7.39 -9.08 -3.07
C SER A 9 -6.46 -8.01 -2.52
N ALA A 10 -6.87 -7.31 -1.47
CA ALA A 10 -6.07 -6.30 -0.79
C ALA A 10 -5.91 -6.63 0.69
N ALA A 11 -4.68 -6.52 1.21
CA ALA A 11 -4.36 -6.76 2.61
C ALA A 11 -3.53 -5.61 3.18
N TRP A 12 -3.81 -5.23 4.43
CA TRP A 12 -2.99 -4.27 5.17
C TRP A 12 -1.76 -4.96 5.73
N LEU A 13 -0.61 -4.31 5.59
CA LEU A 13 0.66 -4.75 6.17
C LEU A 13 0.93 -3.96 7.45
N SER A 14 1.64 -4.59 8.38
CA SER A 14 2.02 -3.98 9.67
C SER A 14 2.93 -2.75 9.53
N ASP A 15 3.53 -2.55 8.36
CA ASP A 15 4.37 -1.40 8.03
C ASP A 15 3.58 -0.20 7.48
N GLY A 16 2.25 -0.29 7.44
CA GLY A 16 1.37 0.78 6.95
C GLY A 16 1.20 0.84 5.43
N ARG A 17 1.73 -0.16 4.70
CA ARG A 17 1.43 -0.36 3.27
C ARG A 17 0.24 -1.29 3.09
N VAL A 18 -0.30 -1.28 1.88
CA VAL A 18 -1.36 -2.14 1.38
C VAL A 18 -0.77 -3.02 0.29
N LEU A 19 -0.90 -4.33 0.45
CA LEU A 19 -0.56 -5.31 -0.57
C LEU A 19 -1.78 -5.59 -1.43
N VAL A 20 -1.66 -5.41 -2.74
CA VAL A 20 -2.69 -5.77 -3.72
C VAL A 20 -2.19 -6.94 -4.55
N VAL A 21 -2.91 -8.06 -4.50
CA VAL A 21 -2.55 -9.30 -5.22
C VAL A 21 -3.60 -9.61 -6.28
N GLY A 22 -3.13 -9.89 -7.49
CA GLY A 22 -3.91 -10.42 -8.59
C GLY A 22 -5.03 -9.48 -9.08
N GLY A 23 -6.16 -10.09 -9.42
CA GLY A 23 -7.34 -9.44 -9.97
C GLY A 23 -7.53 -9.69 -11.45
N ARG A 24 -8.39 -8.89 -12.07
CA ARG A 24 -8.74 -8.93 -13.49
C ARG A 24 -8.59 -7.55 -14.10
N SER A 25 -8.22 -7.51 -15.37
CA SER A 25 -8.25 -6.31 -16.21
C SER A 25 -9.11 -6.56 -17.44
N GLY A 26 -9.20 -5.58 -18.34
CA GLY A 26 -9.82 -5.77 -19.64
C GLY A 26 -9.15 -6.83 -20.53
N GLU A 27 -7.93 -7.27 -20.19
CA GLU A 27 -7.17 -8.26 -20.97
C GLU A 27 -7.07 -9.63 -20.27
N GLY A 28 -7.73 -9.81 -19.12
CA GLY A 28 -7.80 -11.10 -18.42
C GLY A 28 -7.33 -11.09 -16.96
N LEU A 29 -6.98 -12.27 -16.45
CA LEU A 29 -6.47 -12.46 -15.09
C LEU A 29 -5.07 -11.85 -14.94
N LEU A 30 -4.85 -11.20 -13.80
CA LEU A 30 -3.57 -10.61 -13.43
C LEU A 30 -2.84 -11.55 -12.47
N ASP A 31 -1.61 -11.91 -12.82
CA ASP A 31 -0.67 -12.61 -11.92
C ASP A 31 0.39 -11.64 -11.36
N SER A 32 -0.03 -10.39 -11.14
CA SER A 32 0.85 -9.32 -10.65
C SER A 32 0.51 -8.91 -9.23
N VAL A 33 1.52 -8.47 -8.50
CA VAL A 33 1.40 -7.92 -7.16
C VAL A 33 1.88 -6.47 -7.15
N GLU A 34 1.13 -5.60 -6.46
CA GLU A 34 1.48 -4.19 -6.29
C GLU A 34 1.40 -3.79 -4.81
N PHE A 35 2.36 -2.99 -4.35
CA PHE A 35 2.33 -2.38 -3.02
C PHE A 35 1.85 -0.93 -3.11
N TYR A 36 0.87 -0.57 -2.31
CA TYR A 36 0.32 0.77 -2.17
C TYR A 36 0.57 1.29 -0.77
N GLY A 37 1.38 2.33 -0.63
CA GLY A 37 1.56 2.99 0.66
C GLY A 37 2.29 4.32 0.49
N PRO A 38 2.30 5.18 1.51
CA PRO A 38 3.18 6.34 1.50
C PRO A 38 4.62 5.83 1.36
N ALA A 39 5.39 6.41 0.43
CA ALA A 39 6.80 6.06 0.24
C ALA A 39 7.65 6.32 1.50
N THR A 40 7.09 7.04 2.46
CA THR A 40 7.72 7.45 3.70
C THR A 40 7.03 6.81 4.91
N PRO A 41 7.76 6.11 5.79
CA PRO A 41 7.27 5.90 7.14
C PRO A 41 6.98 7.28 7.75
N ARG A 42 5.82 7.47 8.39
CA ARG A 42 5.61 8.64 9.25
C ARG A 42 6.56 8.49 10.43
N VAL A 43 7.78 8.98 10.27
CA VAL A 43 8.68 9.22 11.39
C VAL A 43 8.07 10.40 12.15
N CYS A 44 7.35 10.08 13.22
CA CYS A 44 7.13 11.05 14.27
C CYS A 44 8.49 11.19 14.95
N LEU A 45 9.25 12.24 14.59
CA LEU A 45 10.36 12.69 15.43
C LEU A 45 9.76 12.89 16.83
N PRO A 46 10.37 12.37 17.91
CA PRO A 46 9.93 12.73 19.23
C PRO A 46 10.17 14.23 19.35
N GLN A 47 9.11 15.04 19.27
CA GLN A 47 9.18 16.37 19.84
C GLN A 47 9.41 16.12 21.32
N VAL A 48 10.67 16.16 21.73
CA VAL A 48 11.07 16.51 23.09
C VAL A 48 10.44 17.88 23.31
N ALA A 49 9.21 17.87 23.80
CA ALA A 49 8.62 19.00 24.49
C ALA A 49 9.41 19.06 25.80
N VAL A 50 10.46 19.87 25.81
CA VAL A 50 11.09 20.32 27.04
C VAL A 50 9.95 20.91 27.87
N ARG A 51 9.51 20.15 28.88
CA ARG A 51 8.81 20.74 30.02
C ARG A 51 9.84 21.63 30.69
N HIS A 52 9.66 22.94 30.60
CA HIS A 52 9.68 23.89 31.71
C HIS A 52 9.28 25.27 31.19
#